data_AF-A0A6G3X3V9-F1
#
_entry.id   AF-A0A6G3X3V9-F1
#
_cell.length_a   1.000
_cell.length_b   1.000
_cell.length_c   1.000
_cell.angle_alpha   90.00
_cell.angle_beta   90.00
_cell.angle_gamma   90.00
#
_symmetry.space_group_name_H-M   'P 1'
#
loop_
_entity.id
_entity.type
_entity.pdbx_description
1 polymer ?
#
loop_
_entity_poly.entity_id
_entity_poly.type
_entity_poly.pdbx_seq_one_letter_code
_entity_poly.pdbx_strand_id
1 'polypeptide(L)'
;TAEIAERLKISEDEVLACIEAGRSYHATSLEAAQEGDGLPGLLDRLGYEDPALAGVEHRDLVRHLLVQLPEREQRILLLRYYSNLTQSQISAELGVSQMHVSRLLARSFARLRSANRIEA
;
A
#
# COMPACT_ATOMS: atom_id res chain seq x y z
N THR A 1 23.75 -35.35 8.74
CA THR A 1 24.19 -34.79 7.44
C THR A 1 25.64 -35.13 7.18
N ALA A 2 26.54 -34.92 8.15
CA ALA A 2 27.97 -35.28 8.11
C ALA A 2 28.29 -36.69 7.57
N GLU A 3 27.68 -37.76 8.12
CA GLU A 3 27.96 -39.15 7.68
C GLU A 3 27.54 -39.42 6.22
N ILE A 4 26.49 -38.74 5.74
CA ILE A 4 25.99 -38.83 4.37
C ILE A 4 26.89 -38.03 3.43
N ALA A 5 27.30 -36.83 3.85
CA ALA A 5 28.24 -35.97 3.15
C ALA A 5 29.58 -36.67 2.92
N GLU A 6 30.11 -37.33 3.96
CA GLU A 6 31.36 -38.09 3.89
C GLU A 6 31.26 -39.27 2.91
N ARG A 7 30.18 -40.05 2.96
CA ARG A 7 29.97 -41.19 2.04
C ARG A 7 29.73 -40.76 0.60
N LEU A 8 29.06 -39.63 0.38
CA LEU A 8 28.75 -39.12 -0.96
C LEU A 8 29.84 -38.18 -1.51
N LYS A 9 30.87 -37.86 -0.70
CA LYS A 9 31.95 -36.91 -1.02
C LYS A 9 31.45 -35.54 -1.48
N ILE A 10 30.39 -35.08 -0.84
CA ILE A 10 29.80 -33.75 -1.03
C ILE A 10 29.83 -33.00 0.29
N SER A 11 29.62 -31.69 0.25
CA SER A 11 29.54 -30.88 1.46
C SER A 11 28.24 -31.12 2.23
N GLU A 12 28.22 -30.79 3.53
CA GLU A 12 26.98 -30.86 4.33
C GLU A 12 25.91 -29.89 3.82
N ASP A 13 26.31 -28.74 3.27
CA ASP A 13 25.40 -27.77 2.65
C ASP A 13 24.73 -28.34 1.39
N GLU A 14 25.48 -29.10 0.58
CA GLU A 14 24.91 -29.82 -0.58
C GLU A 14 23.96 -30.93 -0.16
N VAL A 15 24.25 -31.66 0.94
CA VAL A 15 23.32 -32.63 1.50
C VAL A 15 22.03 -31.95 1.97
N LEU A 16 22.14 -30.79 2.63
CA LEU A 16 20.99 -30.04 3.11
C LEU A 16 20.12 -29.54 1.94
N ALA A 17 20.76 -28.98 0.91
CA ALA A 17 20.09 -28.54 -0.31
C ALA A 17 19.38 -29.71 -1.03
N CYS A 18 20.00 -30.89 -1.10
CA CYS A 18 19.35 -32.08 -1.65
C CYS A 18 18.14 -32.56 -0.83
N ILE A 19 18.22 -32.50 0.50
CA ILE A 19 17.10 -32.85 1.40
C ILE A 19 15.94 -31.86 1.22
N GLU A 20 16.24 -30.57 1.12
CA GLU A 20 15.24 -29.53 0.85
C GLU A 20 14.60 -29.70 -0.54
N ALA A 21 15.41 -29.97 -1.56
CA ALA A 21 14.91 -30.29 -2.90
C ALA A 21 14.01 -31.53 -2.90
N GLY A 22 14.35 -32.55 -2.09
CA GLY A 22 13.52 -33.75 -1.89
C GLY A 22 12.17 -33.45 -1.25
N ARG A 23 12.09 -32.47 -0.35
CA ARG A 23 10.81 -32.01 0.25
C ARG A 23 9.88 -31.36 -0.78
N SER A 24 10.42 -30.83 -1.88
CA SER A 24 9.63 -30.27 -2.97
C SER A 24 8.84 -31.32 -3.79
N TYR A 25 9.15 -32.62 -3.64
CA TYR A 25 8.43 -33.72 -4.30
C TYR A 25 7.13 -34.12 -3.59
N HIS A 26 6.96 -33.71 -2.33
CA HIS A 26 5.72 -33.90 -1.58
C HIS A 26 5.04 -32.55 -1.37
N ALA A 27 4.23 -32.14 -2.34
CA ALA A 27 3.31 -31.03 -2.17
C ALA A 27 2.35 -31.38 -1.01
N THR A 28 2.56 -30.76 0.15
CA THR A 28 1.63 -30.90 1.27
C THR A 28 0.34 -30.20 0.88
N SER A 29 -0.80 -30.88 1.06
CA SER A 29 -2.09 -30.30 0.71
C SER A 29 -2.36 -29.05 1.56
N LEU A 30 -2.67 -27.95 0.88
CA LEU A 30 -3.06 -26.67 1.46
C LEU A 30 -4.40 -26.73 2.22
N GLU A 31 -5.25 -27.69 1.85
CA GLU A 31 -6.58 -27.93 2.44
C GLU A 31 -6.56 -29.00 3.53
N ALA A 32 -5.48 -29.77 3.67
CA ALA A 32 -5.41 -30.80 4.69
C ALA A 32 -5.35 -30.14 6.07
N ALA A 33 -6.42 -30.31 6.84
CA ALA A 33 -6.37 -30.09 8.27
C ALA A 33 -5.25 -30.97 8.86
N GLN A 34 -4.40 -30.42 9.71
CA GLN A 34 -3.48 -31.24 10.48
C GLN A 34 -4.32 -32.21 11.33
N GLU A 35 -4.21 -33.51 11.04
CA GLU A 35 -4.89 -34.55 11.81
C GLU A 35 -4.51 -34.41 13.29
N GLY A 36 -5.48 -34.04 14.13
CA GLY A 36 -5.35 -34.10 15.59
C GLY A 36 -5.68 -32.83 16.37
N ASP A 37 -5.69 -31.64 15.77
CA ASP A 37 -5.71 -30.39 16.56
C ASP A 37 -6.95 -29.50 16.35
N GLY A 38 -7.92 -29.93 15.52
CA GLY A 38 -9.14 -29.16 15.23
C GLY A 38 -8.90 -27.79 14.59
N LEU A 39 -7.65 -27.47 14.26
CA LEU A 39 -7.26 -26.21 13.68
C LEU A 39 -7.56 -26.20 12.17
N PRO A 40 -7.98 -25.04 11.62
CA PRO A 40 -8.22 -24.86 10.19
C PRO A 40 -7.01 -25.24 9.34
N GLY A 41 -7.26 -25.58 8.07
CA GLY A 41 -6.22 -25.93 7.10
C GLY A 41 -5.23 -24.78 6.88
N LEU A 42 -4.11 -25.05 6.20
CA LEU A 42 -3.06 -24.05 6.00
C LEU A 42 -3.59 -22.81 5.27
N LEU A 43 -4.53 -22.99 4.32
CA LEU A 43 -5.21 -21.89 3.61
C LEU A 43 -5.97 -20.94 4.54
N ASP A 44 -6.69 -21.49 5.51
CA ASP A 44 -7.52 -20.69 6.43
C ASP A 44 -6.68 -19.87 7.42
N ARG A 45 -5.41 -20.25 7.61
CA ARG A 45 -4.43 -19.50 8.42
C ARG A 45 -3.60 -18.54 7.58
N LEU A 46 -3.66 -18.63 6.26
CA LEU A 46 -2.91 -17.76 5.37
C LEU A 46 -3.65 -16.43 5.26
N GLY A 47 -3.12 -15.40 5.92
CA GLY A 47 -3.63 -14.04 5.76
C GLY A 47 -3.39 -13.53 4.33
N TYR A 48 -4.28 -12.67 3.85
CA TYR A 48 -4.10 -11.92 2.61
C TYR A 48 -3.99 -10.43 2.90
N GLU A 49 -3.31 -9.69 2.03
CA GLU A 49 -3.31 -8.23 2.09
C GLU A 49 -4.72 -7.71 1.81
N ASP A 50 -5.33 -7.02 2.78
CA ASP A 50 -6.64 -6.41 2.57
C ASP A 50 -6.49 -5.15 1.70
N PRO A 51 -7.00 -5.14 0.45
CA PRO A 51 -6.94 -3.97 -0.41
C PRO A 51 -7.75 -2.79 0.15
N ALA A 52 -8.68 -3.01 1.07
CA ALA A 52 -9.40 -1.94 1.75
C ALA A 52 -8.55 -1.22 2.79
N LEU A 53 -7.55 -1.90 3.39
CA LEU A 53 -6.55 -1.30 4.27
C LEU A 53 -5.46 -0.58 3.49
N ALA A 54 -5.24 -0.95 2.23
CA ALA A 54 -4.27 -0.30 1.37
C ALA A 54 -4.59 1.21 1.21
N GLY A 55 -3.65 2.05 1.67
CA GLY A 55 -3.74 3.50 1.55
C GLY A 55 -4.72 4.18 2.52
N VAL A 56 -5.20 3.50 3.57
CA VAL A 56 -5.98 4.13 4.65
C VAL A 56 -5.20 5.26 5.30
N GLU A 57 -3.92 5.04 5.60
CA GLU A 57 -3.02 6.05 6.16
C GLU A 57 -2.89 7.28 5.25
N HIS A 58 -2.76 7.06 3.93
CA HIS A 58 -2.72 8.14 2.95
C HIS A 58 -4.03 8.94 2.92
N ARG A 59 -5.18 8.26 2.96
CA ARG A 59 -6.50 8.93 2.97
C ARG A 59 -6.69 9.75 4.24
N ASP A 60 -6.28 9.22 5.39
CA ASP A 60 -6.41 9.92 6.66
C ASP A 60 -5.47 11.14 6.73
N LEU A 61 -4.23 10.98 6.28
CA LEU A 61 -3.29 12.09 6.13
C LEU A 61 -3.85 13.19 5.22
N VAL A 62 -4.34 12.83 4.02
CA VAL A 62 -4.92 13.81 3.09
C VAL A 62 -6.09 14.54 3.74
N ARG A 63 -6.97 13.83 4.44
CA ARG A 63 -8.07 14.46 5.19
C ARG A 63 -7.55 15.46 6.21
N HIS A 64 -6.55 15.08 7.02
CA HIS A 64 -5.96 15.95 8.02
C HIS A 64 -5.34 17.21 7.40
N LEU A 65 -4.58 17.06 6.32
CA LEU A 65 -3.93 18.18 5.63
C LEU A 65 -4.93 19.12 4.95
N LEU A 66 -6.02 18.60 4.40
CA LEU A 66 -7.06 19.41 3.76
C LEU A 66 -7.77 20.32 4.77
N VAL A 67 -8.07 19.83 5.98
CA VAL A 67 -8.74 20.62 7.03
C VAL A 67 -7.89 21.80 7.52
N GLN A 68 -6.56 21.71 7.41
CA GLN A 68 -5.65 22.81 7.76
C GLN A 68 -5.59 23.93 6.71
N LEU A 69 -6.10 23.70 5.49
CA LEU A 69 -6.12 24.75 4.47
C LEU A 69 -7.18 25.80 4.78
N PRO A 70 -7.00 27.06 4.36
CA PRO A 70 -8.07 28.05 4.41
C PRO A 70 -9.31 27.56 3.65
N GLU A 71 -10.51 27.84 4.16
CA GLU A 71 -11.79 27.36 3.58
C GLU A 71 -11.92 27.64 2.07
N ARG A 72 -11.42 28.79 1.62
CA ARG A 72 -11.41 29.17 0.21
C ARG A 72 -10.55 28.22 -0.64
N GLU A 73 -9.40 27.80 -0.13
CA GLU A 73 -8.52 26.82 -0.80
C GLU A 73 -9.15 25.43 -0.80
N GLN A 74 -9.75 25.01 0.33
CA GLN A 74 -10.51 23.76 0.42
C GLN A 74 -11.63 23.69 -0.63
N ARG A 75 -12.41 24.77 -0.76
CA ARG A 75 -13.50 24.84 -1.73
C ARG A 75 -13.01 24.79 -3.18
N ILE A 76 -11.91 25.47 -3.49
CA ILE A 76 -11.30 25.40 -4.82
C ILE A 76 -10.82 23.98 -5.14
N LEU A 77 -10.23 23.28 -4.17
CA LEU A 77 -9.80 21.89 -4.35
C LEU A 77 -10.99 20.94 -4.54
N LEU A 78 -12.07 21.12 -3.77
CA LEU A 78 -13.31 20.35 -3.94
C LEU A 78 -13.88 20.53 -5.36
N LEU A 79 -14.03 21.77 -5.81
CA LEU A 79 -14.55 22.05 -7.15
C LEU A 79 -13.64 21.47 -8.24
N ARG A 80 -12.31 21.51 -8.03
CA ARG A 80 -11.34 21.04 -9.01
C ARG A 80 -11.28 19.52 -9.11
N TYR A 81 -11.21 18.81 -7.99
CA TYR A 81 -10.87 17.39 -7.94
C TYR A 81 -12.05 16.48 -7.60
N TYR A 82 -13.08 17.01 -6.95
CA TYR A 82 -14.31 16.26 -6.68
C TYR A 82 -15.39 16.57 -7.72
N SER A 83 -15.59 17.87 -8.03
CA SER A 83 -16.57 18.29 -9.04
C SER A 83 -16.01 18.35 -10.46
N ASN A 84 -14.73 18.03 -10.66
CA ASN A 84 -14.05 17.99 -11.98
C ASN A 84 -14.16 19.28 -12.81
N LEU A 85 -14.29 20.44 -12.16
CA LEU A 85 -14.37 21.72 -12.86
C LEU A 85 -13.01 22.20 -13.38
N THR A 86 -13.02 22.85 -14.54
CA THR A 86 -11.87 23.59 -15.06
C THR A 86 -11.57 24.83 -14.21
N GLN A 87 -10.33 25.31 -14.21
CA GLN A 87 -10.00 26.56 -13.50
C GLN A 87 -10.85 27.75 -13.99
N SER A 88 -11.20 27.79 -15.28
CA SER A 88 -12.07 28.81 -15.86
C SER A 88 -13.51 28.71 -15.32
N GLN A 89 -14.06 27.50 -15.23
CA GLN A 89 -15.37 27.27 -14.61
C GLN A 89 -15.37 27.66 -13.12
N ILE A 90 -14.34 27.28 -12.37
CA ILE A 90 -14.17 27.66 -10.97
C ILE A 90 -14.06 29.19 -10.84
N SER A 91 -13.37 29.84 -11.77
CA SER A 91 -13.21 31.30 -11.78
C SER A 91 -14.54 32.01 -11.97
N ALA A 92 -15.40 31.49 -12.85
CA ALA A 92 -16.75 31.98 -13.07
C ALA A 92 -17.64 31.76 -11.84
N GLU A 93 -17.59 30.58 -11.22
CA GLU A 93 -18.37 30.24 -10.02
C GLU A 93 -18.01 31.11 -8.81
N LEU A 94 -16.71 31.40 -8.63
CA LEU A 94 -16.21 32.15 -7.48
C LEU A 94 -16.06 33.66 -7.73
N GLY A 95 -16.41 34.16 -8.93
CA GLY A 95 -16.32 35.57 -9.29
C GLY A 95 -14.88 36.13 -9.23
N VAL A 96 -13.87 35.32 -9.59
CA VAL A 96 -12.46 35.74 -9.63
C VAL A 96 -11.81 35.39 -10.96
N SER A 97 -10.59 35.86 -11.20
CA SER A 97 -9.86 35.50 -12.41
C SER A 97 -9.30 34.07 -12.36
N GLN A 98 -9.22 33.40 -13.51
CA GLN A 98 -8.59 32.08 -13.63
C GLN A 98 -7.13 32.09 -13.12
N MET A 99 -6.39 33.17 -13.35
CA MET A 99 -5.05 33.34 -12.80
C MET A 99 -5.03 33.33 -11.27
N HIS A 100 -6.03 33.94 -10.62
CA HIS A 100 -6.18 33.88 -9.17
C HIS A 100 -6.40 32.43 -8.72
N VAL A 101 -7.33 31.70 -9.36
CA VAL A 101 -7.58 30.27 -9.06
C VAL A 101 -6.30 29.44 -9.21
N SER A 102 -5.55 29.65 -10.30
CA SER A 102 -4.27 28.96 -10.55
C SER A 102 -3.26 29.20 -9.43
N ARG A 103 -3.08 30.46 -9.01
CA ARG A 103 -2.16 30.80 -7.91
C ARG A 103 -2.60 30.18 -6.58
N LEU A 104 -3.90 30.15 -6.29
CA LEU A 104 -4.42 29.53 -5.07
C LEU A 104 -4.18 28.02 -5.08
N LEU A 105 -4.43 27.34 -6.20
CA LEU A 105 -4.13 25.91 -6.33
C LEU A 105 -2.64 25.62 -6.13
N ALA A 106 -1.76 26.38 -6.79
CA ALA A 106 -0.32 26.23 -6.63
C ALA A 106 0.13 26.45 -5.18
N ARG A 107 -0.40 27.48 -4.50
CA ARG A 107 -0.13 27.74 -3.09
C ARG A 107 -0.64 26.63 -2.18
N SER A 108 -1.85 26.12 -2.44
CA SER A 108 -2.44 25.01 -1.69
C SER A 108 -1.54 23.78 -1.79
N PHE A 109 -1.10 23.42 -3.00
CA PHE A 109 -0.19 22.30 -3.20
C PHE A 109 1.17 22.48 -2.54
N ALA A 110 1.75 23.68 -2.59
CA ALA A 110 2.99 23.97 -1.90
C ALA A 110 2.84 23.78 -0.38
N ARG A 111 1.74 24.26 0.21
CA ARG A 111 1.42 24.07 1.63
C ARG A 111 1.26 22.58 1.98
N LEU A 112 0.42 21.87 1.24
CA LEU A 112 0.18 20.44 1.45
C LEU A 112 1.47 19.62 1.36
N ARG A 113 2.35 19.93 0.38
CA ARG A 113 3.66 19.27 0.24
C ARG A 113 4.61 19.61 1.37
N SER A 114 4.66 20.86 1.83
CA SER A 114 5.53 21.26 2.95
C SER A 114 5.08 20.67 4.30
N ALA A 115 3.78 20.48 4.47
CA ALA A 115 3.20 19.86 5.66
C ALA A 115 3.32 18.32 5.63
N ASN A 116 3.48 17.73 4.44
CA ASN A 116 3.70 16.31 4.28
C ASN A 116 5.21 16.00 4.40
N ARG A 117 5.63 15.57 5.59
CA ARG A 117 6.99 15.09 5.90
C ARG A 117 7.19 13.59 5.65
N ILE A 118 6.28 12.92 4.95
CA ILE A 118 6.48 11.51 4.63
C ILE A 118 7.58 11.44 3.58
N GLU A 119 8.79 11.09 4.02
CA GLU A 119 9.88 10.63 3.16
C GLU A 119 9.39 9.35 2.47
N ALA A 120 9.48 9.38 1.14
CA ALA A 120 9.18 8.23 0.28
C ALA A 120 10.27 7.16 0.40
#